data_AF-A0A946GH48-F1
#
_entry.id   AF-A0A946GH48-F1
#
_cell.length_a   1.000
_cell.length_b   1.000
_cell.length_c   1.000
_cell.angle_alpha   90.00
_cell.angle_beta   90.00
_cell.angle_gamma   90.00
#
_symmetry.space_group_name_H-M   'P 1'
#
loop_
_entity.id
_entity.type
_entity.pdbx_description
1 polymer ?
#
loop_
_entity_poly.entity_id
_entity_poly.type
_entity_poly.pdbx_seq_one_letter_code
_entity_poly.pdbx_strand_id
1 'polypeptide(L)'
;IVINIIMLGQGIVLARGFTRILKTPEPLLLAMVVILCLLGSYGVRGNPFDLMVTLGFGAMGYFLRLFGFPVAPVVIGLVLGPQFEISLRQGLILTDNSFLEFFTGHPIALGLFITTAAILTWPLIRKFIAPKSVDT
;
A
#
# COMPACT_ATOMS: atom_id res chain seq x y z
N ILE A 1 6.01 5.40 -27.70
CA ILE A 1 5.96 4.02 -28.27
C ILE A 1 7.24 3.25 -27.98
N VAL A 2 8.42 3.75 -28.37
CA VAL A 2 9.71 3.08 -28.12
C VAL A 2 9.95 2.74 -26.64
N ILE A 3 9.64 3.65 -25.71
CA ILE A 3 9.77 3.41 -24.26
C ILE A 3 8.85 2.28 -23.78
N ASN A 4 7.60 2.21 -24.26
CA ASN A 4 6.67 1.14 -23.88
C ASN A 4 7.15 -0.22 -24.38
N ILE A 5 7.75 -0.27 -25.57
CA ILE A 5 8.34 -1.49 -26.13
C ILE A 5 9.54 -1.94 -25.28
N ILE A 6 10.43 -1.01 -24.90
CA ILE A 6 11.56 -1.30 -24.03
C ILE A 6 11.10 -1.73 -22.63
N MET A 7 10.11 -1.05 -22.04
CA MET A 7 9.54 -1.37 -20.74
C MET A 7 8.92 -2.77 -20.73
N LEU A 8 8.23 -3.15 -21.81
CA LEU A 8 7.62 -4.47 -21.95
C LEU A 8 8.70 -5.56 -22.06
N GLY A 9 9.74 -5.33 -22.87
CA GLY A 9 10.89 -6.24 -22.96
C GLY A 9 11.61 -6.40 -21.62
N GLN A 10 11.95 -5.31 -20.96
CA GLN A 10 12.59 -5.29 -19.64
C GLN A 10 11.71 -5.98 -18.59
N GLY A 11 10.42 -5.69 -18.56
CA GLY A 11 9.46 -6.27 -17.61
C GLY A 11 9.42 -7.80 -17.69
N ILE A 12 9.38 -8.36 -18.90
CA ILE A 12 9.37 -9.82 -19.09
C ILE A 12 10.71 -10.44 -18.66
N VAL A 13 11.84 -9.83 -19.01
CA VAL A 13 13.18 -10.33 -18.64
C VAL A 13 13.38 -10.30 -17.13
N LEU A 14 13.07 -9.18 -16.47
CA LEU A 14 13.19 -9.03 -15.02
C LEU A 14 12.20 -9.93 -14.29
N ALA A 15 10.95 -10.03 -14.74
CA ALA A 15 9.96 -10.93 -14.14
C ALA A 15 10.46 -12.38 -14.14
N ARG A 16 11.03 -12.85 -15.27
CA ARG A 16 11.65 -14.19 -15.33
C ARG A 16 12.81 -14.33 -14.33
N GLY A 17 13.65 -13.30 -14.17
CA GLY A 17 14.72 -13.27 -13.17
C GLY A 17 14.19 -13.41 -11.74
N PHE A 18 13.23 -12.58 -11.35
CA PHE A 18 12.62 -12.58 -10.02
C PHE A 18 11.93 -13.90 -9.71
N THR A 19 11.20 -14.51 -10.66
CA THR A 19 10.53 -15.80 -10.41
C THR A 19 11.49 -16.91 -9.99
N ARG A 20 12.78 -16.83 -10.36
CA ARG A 20 13.79 -17.80 -9.92
C ARG A 20 14.20 -17.60 -8.46
N ILE A 21 14.23 -16.36 -7.99
CA ILE A 21 14.50 -16.00 -6.60
C ILE A 21 13.33 -16.42 -5.71
N LEU A 22 12.09 -16.19 -6.14
CA LEU A 22 10.88 -16.61 -5.41
C LEU A 22 10.71 -18.14 -5.30
N LYS A 23 11.38 -18.93 -6.15
CA LYS A 23 11.36 -20.41 -6.08
C LYS A 23 12.30 -20.98 -5.00
N THR A 24 13.14 -20.14 -4.41
CA THR A 24 14.01 -20.52 -3.29
C THR A 24 13.16 -20.87 -2.07
N PRO A 25 13.55 -21.85 -1.22
CA PRO A 25 12.81 -22.18 -0.01
C PRO A 25 12.45 -20.93 0.81
N GLU A 26 11.17 -20.84 1.18
CA GLU A 26 10.58 -19.68 1.86
C GLU A 26 11.37 -19.21 3.10
N PRO A 27 11.89 -20.11 3.97
CA PRO A 27 12.69 -19.69 5.13
C PRO A 27 13.98 -18.96 4.74
N LEU A 28 14.63 -19.38 3.65
CA LEU A 28 15.87 -18.78 3.16
C LEU A 28 15.60 -17.40 2.55
N LEU A 29 14.48 -17.27 1.82
CA LEU A 29 14.04 -16.00 1.25
C LEU A 29 13.76 -14.99 2.37
N LEU A 30 13.01 -15.40 3.40
CA LEU A 30 12.72 -14.55 4.55
C LEU A 30 13.98 -14.12 5.29
N ALA A 31 14.92 -15.04 5.53
CA ALA A 31 16.19 -14.72 6.17
C ALA A 31 16.99 -13.67 5.38
N MET A 32 17.09 -13.82 4.06
CA MET A 32 17.75 -12.84 3.19
C MET A 32 17.05 -11.47 3.23
N VAL A 33 15.71 -11.45 3.17
CA VAL A 33 14.93 -10.20 3.24
C VAL A 33 15.18 -9.48 4.57
N VAL A 34 15.18 -10.20 5.69
CA VAL A 34 15.45 -9.61 7.02
C VAL A 34 16.85 -9.01 7.09
N ILE A 35 17.87 -9.73 6.62
CA ILE A 35 19.26 -9.23 6.59
C ILE A 35 19.35 -7.97 5.72
N LEU A 36 18.73 -7.97 4.54
CA LEU A 36 18.71 -6.83 3.63
C LEU A 36 17.96 -5.62 4.21
N CYS A 37 16.85 -5.82 4.93
CA CYS A 37 16.13 -4.75 5.61
C CYS A 37 16.97 -4.14 6.74
N LEU A 38 17.66 -4.96 7.54
CA LEU A 38 18.56 -4.48 8.58
C LEU A 38 19.72 -3.67 7.99
N LEU A 39 20.39 -4.23 6.99
CA LEU A 39 21.49 -3.57 6.29
C LEU A 39 21.03 -2.27 5.61
N GLY A 40 19.84 -2.28 5.00
CA GLY A 40 19.24 -1.11 4.37
C GLY A 40 18.93 0.01 5.37
N SER A 41 18.33 -0.32 6.51
CA SER A 41 18.04 0.66 7.56
C SER A 41 19.32 1.31 8.11
N TYR A 42 20.36 0.51 8.33
CA TYR A 42 21.66 1.01 8.79
C TYR A 42 22.39 1.81 7.70
N GLY A 43 22.27 1.41 6.44
CA GLY A 43 23.01 2.00 5.32
C GLY A 43 22.63 3.45 4.98
N VAL A 44 21.44 3.93 5.35
CA VAL A 44 20.99 5.30 5.03
C VAL A 44 21.70 6.35 5.88
N ARG A 45 21.84 6.10 7.19
CA ARG A 45 22.37 7.09 8.15
C ARG A 45 23.54 6.58 9.00
N GLY A 46 23.86 5.30 8.94
CA GLY A 46 24.86 4.66 9.81
C GLY A 46 24.51 4.69 11.30
N ASN A 47 23.25 4.98 11.64
CA ASN A 47 22.81 5.17 13.02
C ASN A 47 22.25 3.85 13.60
N PRO A 48 22.78 3.33 14.72
CA PRO A 48 22.22 2.15 15.37
C PRO A 48 20.78 2.36 15.89
N PHE A 49 20.35 3.60 16.08
CA PHE A 49 18.95 3.89 16.43
C PHE A 49 17.97 3.43 15.33
N ASP A 50 18.32 3.59 14.05
CA ASP A 50 17.46 3.21 12.93
C ASP A 50 17.30 1.68 12.83
N LEU A 51 18.33 0.92 13.21
CA LEU A 51 18.26 -0.53 13.37
C LEU A 51 17.29 -0.93 14.48
N MET A 52 17.35 -0.25 15.63
CA MET A 52 16.49 -0.53 16.77
C MET A 52 15.02 -0.22 16.45
N VAL A 53 14.76 0.88 15.74
CA VAL A 53 13.42 1.23 15.22
C VAL A 53 12.93 0.18 14.23
N THR A 54 13.79 -0.27 13.31
CA THR A 54 13.44 -1.28 12.30
C THR A 54 13.07 -2.61 12.95
N LEU A 55 13.84 -3.06 13.95
CA LEU A 55 13.50 -4.25 14.74
C LEU A 55 12.19 -4.06 15.54
N GLY A 56 11.98 -2.88 16.12
CA GLY A 56 10.75 -2.54 16.82
C GLY A 56 9.50 -2.60 15.92
N PHE A 57 9.57 -2.00 14.73
CA PHE A 57 8.49 -2.07 13.73
C PHE A 57 8.34 -3.48 13.14
N GLY A 58 9.42 -4.24 12.98
CA GLY A 58 9.37 -5.65 12.60
C GLY A 58 8.61 -6.50 13.62
N ALA A 59 8.89 -6.31 14.91
CA ALA A 59 8.16 -6.95 16.00
C ALA A 59 6.68 -6.51 16.04
N MET A 60 6.40 -5.22 15.87
CA MET A 60 5.03 -4.72 15.76
C MET A 60 4.27 -5.36 14.58
N GLY A 61 4.92 -5.51 13.43
CA GLY A 61 4.38 -6.22 12.27
C GLY A 61 4.05 -7.69 12.57
N TYR A 62 4.88 -8.36 13.36
CA TYR A 62 4.60 -9.71 13.84
C TYR A 62 3.36 -9.76 14.77
N PHE A 63 3.22 -8.79 15.68
CA PHE A 63 2.02 -8.67 16.51
C PHE A 63 0.75 -8.41 15.68
N LEU A 64 0.81 -7.52 14.68
CA LEU A 64 -0.33 -7.27 13.77
C LEU A 64 -0.79 -8.55 13.08
N ARG A 65 0.16 -9.38 12.63
CA ARG A 65 -0.13 -10.69 12.06
C ARG A 65 -0.78 -11.63 13.08
N LEU A 66 -0.37 -11.59 14.34
CA LEU A 66 -0.95 -12.41 15.42
C LEU A 66 -2.41 -12.02 15.72
N PHE A 67 -2.74 -10.74 15.67
CA PHE A 67 -4.12 -10.25 15.82
C PHE A 67 -4.99 -10.45 14.57
N GLY A 68 -4.47 -11.09 13.52
CA GLY A 68 -5.21 -11.34 12.28
C GLY A 68 -5.36 -10.12 11.37
N PHE A 69 -4.63 -9.03 11.64
CA PHE A 69 -4.62 -7.90 10.72
C PHE A 69 -3.72 -8.20 9.51
N PRO A 70 -4.21 -7.98 8.29
CA PRO A 70 -3.40 -8.15 7.10
C PRO A 70 -2.34 -7.04 7.06
N VAL A 71 -1.06 -7.42 7.14
CA VAL A 71 0.07 -6.47 7.15
C VAL A 71 0.17 -5.70 5.83
N ALA A 72 -0.16 -6.34 4.70
CA ALA A 72 -0.04 -5.74 3.37
C ALA A 72 -0.90 -4.45 3.19
N PRO A 73 -2.21 -4.42 3.50
CA PRO A 73 -3.01 -3.19 3.50
C PRO A 73 -2.47 -2.07 4.40
N VAL A 74 -1.93 -2.41 5.57
CA VAL A 74 -1.36 -1.43 6.50
C VAL A 74 -0.16 -0.73 5.87
N VAL A 75 0.76 -1.50 5.27
CA VAL A 75 1.93 -0.95 4.58
C VAL A 75 1.53 -0.09 3.38
N ILE A 76 0.56 -0.56 2.58
CA ILE A 76 0.03 0.19 1.43
C ILE A 76 -0.58 1.52 1.91
N GLY A 77 -1.38 1.51 2.98
CA GLY A 77 -1.96 2.72 3.54
C GLY A 77 -0.90 3.70 4.08
N LEU A 78 0.15 3.18 4.72
CA LEU A 78 1.26 3.99 5.23
C LEU A 78 2.05 4.68 4.11
N VAL A 79 2.27 4.00 2.98
CA VAL A 79 2.99 4.56 1.83
C VAL A 79 2.10 5.50 1.01
N LEU A 80 0.84 5.13 0.77
CA LEU A 80 -0.09 5.91 -0.06
C LEU A 80 -0.71 7.10 0.68
N GLY A 81 -0.81 7.05 2.01
CA GLY A 81 -1.43 8.10 2.82
C GLY A 81 -0.84 9.50 2.60
N PRO A 82 0.49 9.67 2.71
CA PRO A 82 1.14 10.96 2.44
C PRO A 82 0.88 11.46 1.02
N GLN A 83 0.95 10.55 0.04
CA GLN A 83 0.72 10.91 -1.35
C GLN A 83 -0.74 11.36 -1.57
N PHE A 84 -1.68 10.67 -0.94
CA PHE A 84 -3.10 11.03 -0.95
C PHE A 84 -3.34 12.41 -0.32
N GLU A 85 -2.75 12.69 0.84
CA GLU A 85 -2.88 14.00 1.49
C GLU A 85 -2.31 15.12 0.62
N ILE A 86 -1.15 14.90 -0.02
CA ILE A 86 -0.55 15.88 -0.94
C ILE A 86 -1.48 16.15 -2.12
N SER A 87 -1.99 15.10 -2.77
CA SER A 87 -2.90 15.25 -3.91
C SER A 87 -4.21 15.94 -3.52
N LEU A 88 -4.77 15.62 -2.34
CA LEU A 88 -5.95 16.29 -1.80
C LEU A 88 -5.69 17.77 -1.55
N ARG A 89 -4.56 18.09 -0.90
CA ARG A 89 -4.17 19.47 -0.59
C ARG A 89 -3.92 20.28 -1.86
N GLN A 90 -3.24 19.71 -2.85
CA GLN A 90 -3.05 20.34 -4.17
C GLN A 90 -4.39 20.62 -4.86
N GLY A 91 -5.34 19.67 -4.81
CA GLY A 91 -6.68 19.86 -5.35
C GLY A 91 -7.46 21.00 -4.69
N LEU A 92 -7.36 21.13 -3.35
CA LEU A 92 -8.01 22.20 -2.60
C LEU A 92 -7.38 23.58 -2.84
N ILE A 93 -6.06 23.64 -3.00
CA ILE A 93 -5.35 24.89 -3.35
C ILE A 93 -5.76 25.39 -4.73
N LEU A 94 -5.94 24.49 -5.70
CA LEU A 94 -6.40 24.84 -7.06
C LEU A 94 -7.85 25.34 -7.09
N THR A 95 -8.60 25.14 -6.00
CA THR A 95 -10.03 25.48 -5.90
C THR A 95 -10.28 26.54 -4.82
N ASP A 96 -9.30 27.42 -4.57
CA ASP A 96 -9.38 28.55 -3.62
C ASP A 96 -9.95 28.17 -2.23
N ASN A 97 -9.61 26.98 -1.75
CA ASN A 97 -9.99 26.47 -0.43
C ASN A 97 -11.52 26.32 -0.20
N SER A 98 -12.32 26.27 -1.27
CA SER A 98 -13.77 26.06 -1.18
C SER A 98 -14.12 24.58 -1.47
N PHE A 99 -14.54 23.83 -0.44
CA PHE A 99 -14.96 22.44 -0.60
C PHE A 99 -16.13 22.30 -1.60
N LEU A 100 -17.00 23.32 -1.67
CA LEU A 100 -18.15 23.33 -2.58
C LEU A 100 -17.75 23.49 -4.05
N GLU A 101 -16.79 24.36 -4.40
CA GLU A 101 -16.37 24.49 -5.80
C GLU A 101 -15.49 23.30 -6.24
N PHE A 102 -14.84 22.59 -5.32
CA PHE A 102 -14.12 21.35 -5.63
C PHE A 102 -15.08 20.28 -6.17
N PHE A 103 -16.28 20.18 -5.58
CA PHE A 103 -17.33 19.28 -6.03
C PHE A 103 -18.08 19.80 -7.28
N THR A 104 -18.22 21.12 -7.44
CA THR A 104 -19.02 21.71 -8.52
C THR A 104 -18.21 21.98 -9.81
N GLY A 105 -16.93 22.33 -9.69
CA GLY A 105 -16.05 22.69 -10.81
C GLY A 105 -15.33 21.51 -11.48
N HIS A 106 -15.20 20.37 -10.80
CA HIS A 106 -14.54 19.17 -11.32
C HIS A 106 -15.46 17.94 -11.25
N PRO A 107 -16.38 17.77 -12.22
CA PRO A 107 -17.36 16.66 -12.21
C PRO A 107 -16.70 15.26 -12.19
N ILE A 108 -15.46 15.16 -12.68
CA ILE A 108 -14.68 13.92 -12.70
C ILE A 108 -14.19 13.57 -11.28
N ALA A 109 -13.79 14.56 -10.47
CA ALA A 109 -13.35 14.35 -9.11
C ALA A 109 -14.52 13.91 -8.21
N LEU A 110 -15.68 14.55 -8.37
CA LEU A 110 -16.92 14.17 -7.69
C LEU A 110 -17.33 12.74 -8.06
N GLY A 111 -17.32 12.40 -9.36
CA GLY A 111 -17.62 11.05 -9.84
C GLY A 111 -16.70 9.99 -9.23
N LEU A 112 -15.39 10.21 -9.23
CA LEU A 112 -14.42 9.31 -8.61
C LEU A 112 -14.65 9.16 -7.11
N PHE A 113 -14.90 10.26 -6.39
CA PHE A 113 -15.11 10.23 -4.94
C PHE A 113 -16.39 9.47 -4.55
N ILE A 114 -17.48 9.68 -5.27
CA ILE A 114 -18.73 8.91 -5.10
C ILE A 114 -18.49 7.43 -5.40
N THR A 115 -17.77 7.12 -6.48
CA THR A 115 -17.50 5.73 -6.86
C THR A 115 -16.63 5.02 -5.82
N THR A 116 -15.60 5.69 -5.29
CA THR A 116 -14.79 5.18 -4.18
C THR A 116 -15.61 4.97 -2.91
N ALA A 117 -16.45 5.95 -2.54
CA ALA A 117 -17.34 5.83 -1.39
C ALA A 117 -18.35 4.68 -1.57
N ALA A 118 -18.91 4.51 -2.77
CA ALA A 118 -19.81 3.41 -3.09
C ALA A 118 -19.10 2.05 -2.98
N ILE A 119 -17.89 1.90 -3.51
CA ILE A 119 -17.12 0.64 -3.43
C ILE A 119 -16.72 0.30 -1.99
N LEU A 120 -16.36 1.30 -1.17
CA LEU A 120 -16.00 1.09 0.23
C LEU A 120 -17.21 0.74 1.10
N THR A 121 -18.36 1.37 0.84
CA THR A 121 -19.59 1.14 1.59
C THR A 121 -20.32 -0.12 1.15
N TRP A 122 -20.19 -0.55 -0.11
CA TRP A 122 -20.81 -1.76 -0.65
C TRP A 122 -20.55 -3.04 0.18
N PRO A 123 -19.31 -3.42 0.54
CA PRO A 123 -19.06 -4.59 1.38
C PRO A 123 -19.55 -4.41 2.83
N LEU A 124 -19.56 -3.19 3.36
CA LEU A 124 -20.08 -2.90 4.71
C LEU A 124 -21.60 -3.02 4.77
N ILE A 125 -22.30 -2.49 3.77
CA ILE A 125 -23.74 -2.60 3.60
C ILE A 125 -24.13 -4.07 3.37
N ARG A 126 -23.38 -4.81 2.54
CA ARG A 126 -23.61 -6.24 2.33
C ARG A 126 -23.40 -7.06 3.60
N LYS A 127 -22.45 -6.67 4.47
CA LYS A 127 -22.23 -7.29 5.79
C LYS A 127 -23.35 -6.96 6.79
N PHE A 128 -23.99 -5.80 6.68
CA PHE A 128 -25.15 -5.41 7.49
C PHE A 128 -26.49 -5.97 6.98
N ILE A 129 -26.62 -6.19 5.67
CA ILE A 129 -27.83 -6.73 5.02
C ILE A 129 -27.79 -8.26 4.91
N ALA A 130 -26.61 -8.90 4.95
CA ALA A 130 -26.52 -10.35 5.07
C ALA A 130 -27.07 -10.78 6.44
N PRO A 131 -28.23 -11.45 6.49
CA PRO A 131 -28.73 -11.99 7.75
C PRO A 131 -27.72 -13.04 8.25
N LYS A 132 -27.41 -12.98 9.55
CA LYS A 132 -26.87 -14.12 10.28
C LYS A 132 -27.86 -15.28 10.14
N SER A 133 -27.58 -16.24 9.27
CA SER A 133 -28.05 -17.64 9.31
C SER A 133 -27.35 -18.36 8.14
N VAL A 134 -26.61 -19.46 8.29
CA VAL A 134 -26.86 -20.65 9.09
C VAL A 134 -25.52 -21.36 9.32
N ASP A 135 -25.28 -21.74 10.58
CA ASP A 135 -24.26 -22.67 11.03
C ASP A 135 -24.55 -24.10 10.55
N THR A 136 -23.56 -24.80 10.01
CA THR A 136 -23.23 -26.23 10.30
C THR A 136 -21.86 -26.57 9.72
#